data_AF-A0AA51L0F8-F1
#
_entry.id   AF-A0AA51L0F8-F1
#
_cell.length_a   1.000
_cell.length_b   1.000
_cell.length_c   1.000
_cell.angle_alpha   90.00
_cell.angle_beta   90.00
_cell.angle_gamma   90.00
#
_symmetry.space_group_name_H-M   'P 1'
#
loop_
_entity.id
_entity.type
_entity.pdbx_description
1 polymer ?
#
loop_
_entity_poly.entity_id
_entity_poly.type
_entity_poly.pdbx_seq_one_letter_code
_entity_poly.pdbx_strand_id
1 'polypeptide(L)'
;MKTRKLIVPILLASSLTLAACAGVNNDEKPKDTKKTVSISDGAKEMKQTIADLKNQLNDKDADKVKESGENLEKSWQKFEDEVKDKNADLYEKVETPLHIIEAGAKSEPLDEQTLNKAADELDHVLSDVKNIK
;
A
#
# COMPACT_ATOMS: atom_id res chain seq x y z
N MET A 1 44.09 -9.48 -8.02
CA MET A 1 43.55 -9.36 -9.40
C MET A 1 42.04 -9.17 -9.28
N LYS A 2 41.48 -8.04 -9.76
CA LYS A 2 40.82 -7.94 -11.08
C LYS A 2 39.46 -8.67 -11.02
N THR A 3 38.26 -8.09 -11.12
CA THR A 3 37.76 -6.81 -11.62
C THR A 3 36.25 -6.77 -11.31
N ARG A 4 35.69 -5.60 -10.98
CA ARG A 4 34.24 -5.34 -11.11
C ARG A 4 33.84 -5.54 -12.57
N LYS A 5 32.73 -6.23 -12.83
CA LYS A 5 32.06 -6.24 -14.14
C LYS A 5 30.59 -5.88 -13.95
N LEU A 6 30.28 -4.64 -14.31
CA LEU A 6 28.96 -4.18 -14.67
C LEU A 6 28.52 -4.92 -15.94
N ILE A 7 27.29 -5.43 -15.97
CA ILE A 7 26.60 -5.78 -17.22
C ILE A 7 25.27 -5.04 -17.20
N VAL A 8 25.21 -4.03 -18.05
CA VAL A 8 24.05 -3.18 -18.39
C VAL A 8 23.20 -3.94 -19.43
N PRO A 9 21.87 -3.79 -19.41
CA PRO A 9 20.92 -4.67 -20.10
C PRO A 9 20.94 -4.54 -21.63
N ILE A 10 20.70 -5.67 -22.30
CA ILE A 10 20.47 -5.76 -23.74
C ILE A 10 19.02 -5.33 -24.02
N LEU A 11 18.90 -4.21 -24.72
CA LEU A 11 17.66 -3.70 -25.32
C LEU A 11 17.21 -4.65 -26.45
N LEU A 12 16.09 -5.34 -26.28
CA LEU A 12 15.37 -5.94 -27.41
C LEU A 12 14.40 -4.90 -27.96
N ALA A 13 14.83 -4.21 -29.02
CA ALA A 13 13.99 -3.32 -29.81
C ALA A 13 13.13 -4.14 -30.77
N SER A 14 11.84 -4.28 -30.45
CA SER A 14 10.83 -4.74 -31.41
C SER A 14 10.30 -3.54 -32.20
N SER A 15 10.70 -3.47 -33.46
CA SER A 15 10.22 -2.48 -34.43
C SER A 15 8.74 -2.70 -34.77
N LEU A 16 7.89 -1.72 -34.46
CA LEU A 16 6.57 -1.57 -35.08
C LEU A 16 6.64 -0.37 -36.03
N THR A 17 6.69 -0.67 -37.33
CA THR A 17 6.47 0.33 -38.37
C THR A 17 4.97 0.49 -38.57
N LEU A 18 4.43 1.67 -38.22
CA LEU A 18 3.12 2.10 -38.68
C LEU A 18 3.27 3.47 -39.34
N ALA A 19 3.11 3.49 -40.67
CA ALA A 19 3.03 4.71 -41.44
C ALA A 19 1.62 5.30 -41.29
N ALA A 20 1.50 6.44 -40.62
CA ALA A 20 0.37 7.35 -40.75
C ALA A 20 0.91 8.79 -40.70
N CYS A 21 0.86 9.47 -41.83
CA CYS A 21 1.29 10.85 -41.99
C CYS A 21 0.29 11.81 -41.32
N ALA A 22 0.73 12.55 -40.30
CA ALA A 22 0.31 13.93 -40.03
C ALA A 22 1.24 14.56 -38.98
N GLY A 23 2.14 15.41 -39.47
CA GLY A 23 2.76 16.58 -38.83
C GLY A 23 2.97 16.68 -37.31
N VAL A 24 4.25 16.92 -36.98
CA VAL A 24 4.77 17.82 -35.91
C VAL A 24 4.97 17.22 -34.51
N ASN A 25 6.23 16.81 -34.30
CA ASN A 25 7.13 17.04 -33.15
C ASN A 25 6.50 17.23 -31.76
N ASN A 26 6.69 16.23 -30.90
CA ASN A 26 7.35 16.45 -29.60
C ASN A 26 7.79 15.11 -29.00
N ASP A 27 9.07 15.03 -28.67
CA ASP A 27 9.67 14.03 -27.80
C ASP A 27 9.06 14.13 -26.39
N GLU A 28 7.97 13.41 -26.14
CA GLU A 28 7.51 13.16 -24.78
C GLU A 28 7.97 11.77 -24.34
N LYS A 29 8.91 11.77 -23.38
CA LYS A 29 9.27 10.62 -22.55
C LYS A 29 8.01 9.86 -22.13
N PRO A 30 8.05 8.52 -21.98
CA PRO A 30 6.99 7.81 -21.30
C PRO A 30 6.86 8.41 -19.90
N LYS A 31 5.79 9.18 -19.69
CA LYS A 31 5.40 9.68 -18.38
C LYS A 31 4.87 8.44 -17.68
N ASP A 32 5.66 7.85 -16.79
CA ASP A 32 5.15 6.91 -15.80
C ASP A 32 4.02 7.63 -15.07
N THR A 33 2.79 7.41 -15.50
CA THR A 33 1.58 7.86 -14.82
C THR A 33 1.47 7.00 -13.56
N LYS A 34 2.29 7.29 -12.55
CA LYS A 34 2.11 6.78 -11.20
C LYS A 34 0.71 7.22 -10.81
N LYS A 35 -0.26 6.29 -10.85
CA LYS A 35 -1.62 6.54 -10.38
C LYS A 35 -1.50 6.88 -8.90
N THR A 36 -1.53 8.16 -8.56
CA THR A 36 -1.58 8.61 -7.17
C THR A 36 -2.87 8.06 -6.57
N VAL A 37 -2.75 7.25 -5.51
CA VAL A 37 -3.92 6.78 -4.76
C VAL A 37 -4.44 7.96 -3.97
N SER A 38 -5.73 8.27 -4.09
CA SER A 38 -6.33 9.32 -3.27
C SER A 38 -6.45 8.84 -1.81
N ILE A 39 -6.38 9.74 -0.84
CA ILE A 39 -6.59 9.40 0.58
C ILE A 39 -7.90 8.61 0.78
N SER A 40 -8.97 9.05 0.11
CA SER A 40 -10.29 8.41 0.24
C SER A 40 -10.29 6.98 -0.30
N ASP A 41 -9.62 6.72 -1.42
CA ASP A 41 -9.57 5.38 -2.00
C ASP A 41 -8.61 4.48 -1.24
N GLY A 42 -7.46 5.00 -0.82
CA GLY A 42 -6.52 4.27 0.04
C GLY A 42 -7.16 3.84 1.37
N ALA A 43 -7.92 4.73 2.01
CA ALA A 43 -8.65 4.40 3.24
C ALA A 43 -9.74 3.34 3.01
N LYS A 44 -10.45 3.36 1.87
CA LYS A 44 -11.44 2.32 1.53
C LYS A 44 -10.77 0.96 1.29
N GLU A 45 -9.65 0.94 0.56
CA GLU A 45 -8.86 -0.28 0.31
C GLU A 45 -8.38 -0.88 1.64
N MET A 46 -7.81 -0.07 2.54
CA MET A 46 -7.38 -0.53 3.86
C MET A 46 -8.55 -1.09 4.69
N LYS A 47 -9.72 -0.43 4.70
CA LYS A 47 -10.91 -0.95 5.40
C LYS A 47 -11.37 -2.31 4.86
N GLN A 48 -11.22 -2.56 3.56
CA GLN A 48 -11.49 -3.90 2.99
C GLN A 48 -10.49 -4.93 3.51
N THR A 49 -9.19 -4.60 3.52
CA THR A 49 -8.16 -5.49 4.09
C THR A 49 -8.37 -5.76 5.60
N ILE A 50 -8.90 -4.79 6.36
CA ILE A 50 -9.27 -5.00 7.77
C ILE A 50 -10.42 -6.00 7.90
N ALA A 51 -11.43 -5.91 7.04
CA ALA A 51 -12.53 -6.89 7.03
C ALA A 51 -12.01 -8.31 6.73
N ASP A 52 -11.07 -8.44 5.79
CA ASP A 52 -10.42 -9.71 5.48
C ASP A 52 -9.57 -10.22 6.66
N LEU A 53 -8.77 -9.35 7.28
CA LEU A 53 -7.99 -9.67 8.49
C LEU A 53 -8.88 -10.24 9.60
N LYS A 54 -10.04 -9.62 9.86
CA LYS A 54 -10.98 -10.11 10.89
C LYS A 54 -11.57 -11.47 10.55
N ASN A 55 -11.87 -11.74 9.28
CA ASN A 55 -12.31 -13.07 8.85
C ASN A 55 -11.21 -14.12 9.04
N GLN A 56 -9.96 -13.78 8.69
CA GLN A 56 -8.81 -14.67 8.83
C GLN A 56 -8.46 -14.97 10.30
N LEU A 57 -8.65 -13.99 11.19
CA LEU A 57 -8.54 -14.19 12.64
C LEU A 57 -9.57 -15.22 13.13
N ASN A 58 -10.83 -15.11 12.69
CA ASN A 58 -11.89 -16.07 13.05
C ASN A 58 -11.59 -17.48 12.52
N ASP A 59 -11.02 -17.57 11.32
CA ASP A 59 -10.60 -18.82 10.69
C ASP A 59 -9.29 -19.38 11.27
N LYS A 60 -8.59 -18.61 12.12
CA LYS A 60 -7.28 -18.93 12.71
C LYS A 60 -6.19 -19.19 11.67
N ASP A 61 -6.29 -18.51 10.53
CA ASP A 61 -5.35 -18.63 9.40
C ASP A 61 -4.17 -17.67 9.59
N ALA A 62 -3.16 -18.10 10.35
CA ALA A 62 -2.01 -17.24 10.72
C ALA A 62 -1.22 -16.71 9.52
N ASP A 63 -1.07 -17.50 8.46
CA ASP A 63 -0.37 -17.07 7.25
C ASP A 63 -1.11 -15.93 6.56
N LYS A 64 -2.45 -16.02 6.46
CA LYS A 64 -3.25 -14.93 5.87
C LYS A 64 -3.34 -13.71 6.77
N VAL A 65 -3.41 -13.90 8.10
CA VAL A 65 -3.36 -12.79 9.07
C VAL A 65 -2.07 -11.98 8.88
N LYS A 66 -0.94 -12.67 8.74
CA LYS A 66 0.36 -12.06 8.43
C LYS A 66 0.35 -11.30 7.11
N GLU A 67 -0.17 -11.91 6.05
CA GLU A 67 -0.28 -11.27 4.73
C GLU A 67 -1.12 -9.99 4.78
N SER A 68 -2.28 -10.04 5.43
CA SER A 68 -3.15 -8.86 5.60
C SER A 68 -2.48 -7.76 6.41
N GLY A 69 -1.76 -8.10 7.50
CA GLY A 69 -0.98 -7.13 8.27
C GLY A 69 0.07 -6.42 7.42
N GLU A 70 0.83 -7.15 6.60
CA GLU A 70 1.80 -6.54 5.66
C GLU A 70 1.12 -5.71 4.57
N ASN A 71 -0.05 -6.13 4.08
CA ASN A 71 -0.78 -5.42 3.03
C ASN A 71 -1.41 -4.11 3.52
N LEU A 72 -1.79 -4.02 4.80
CA LEU A 72 -2.22 -2.78 5.43
C LEU A 72 -1.09 -1.75 5.41
N GLU A 73 0.11 -2.13 5.84
CA GLU A 73 1.30 -1.26 5.84
C GLU A 73 1.65 -0.79 4.43
N LYS A 74 1.74 -1.73 3.47
CA LYS A 74 1.99 -1.40 2.06
C LYS A 74 0.93 -0.48 1.45
N SER A 75 -0.32 -0.54 1.93
CA SER A 75 -1.39 0.31 1.44
C SER A 75 -1.31 1.70 2.06
N TRP A 76 -1.02 1.79 3.36
CA TRP A 76 -0.83 3.04 4.07
C TRP A 76 0.29 3.91 3.47
N GLN A 77 1.45 3.31 3.21
CA GLN A 77 2.63 3.97 2.61
C GLN A 77 2.35 4.66 1.26
N LYS A 78 1.26 4.31 0.56
CA LYS A 78 0.92 4.93 -0.73
C LYS A 78 0.40 6.36 -0.56
N PHE A 79 -0.13 6.72 0.61
CA PHE A 79 -0.81 7.99 0.84
C PHE A 79 -0.60 8.60 2.25
N GLU A 80 0.18 7.94 3.12
CA GLU A 80 0.45 8.40 4.49
C GLU A 80 1.02 9.82 4.57
N ASP A 81 1.93 10.18 3.66
CA ASP A 81 2.57 11.50 3.64
C ASP A 81 1.52 12.60 3.43
N GLU A 82 0.54 12.37 2.55
CA GLU A 82 -0.53 13.33 2.29
C GLU A 82 -1.47 13.47 3.50
N VAL A 83 -1.73 12.37 4.22
CA VAL A 83 -2.50 12.40 5.47
C VAL A 83 -1.74 13.18 6.54
N LYS A 84 -0.44 12.93 6.69
CA LYS A 84 0.44 13.62 7.64
C LYS A 84 0.48 15.13 7.39
N ASP A 85 0.62 15.54 6.13
CA ASP A 85 0.64 16.94 5.73
C ASP A 85 -0.70 17.65 6.00
N LYS A 86 -1.83 16.95 5.81
CA LYS A 86 -3.16 17.53 6.00
C LYS A 86 -3.68 17.45 7.44
N ASN A 87 -3.33 16.39 8.17
CA ASN A 87 -3.79 16.14 9.53
C ASN A 87 -2.83 15.18 10.28
N ALA A 88 -1.82 15.75 10.93
CA ALA A 88 -0.83 14.99 11.70
C ALA A 88 -1.43 14.17 12.86
N ASP A 89 -2.51 14.64 13.49
CA ASP A 89 -3.20 13.90 14.56
C ASP A 89 -3.88 12.63 14.03
N LEU A 90 -4.52 12.70 12.85
CA LEU A 90 -5.08 11.51 12.21
C LEU A 90 -3.99 10.54 11.74
N TYR A 91 -2.86 11.06 11.23
CA TYR A 91 -1.71 10.24 10.89
C TYR A 91 -1.25 9.42 12.11
N GLU A 92 -0.96 10.06 13.25
CA GLU A 92 -0.51 9.36 14.47
C GLU A 92 -1.54 8.33 14.99
N LYS A 93 -2.84 8.63 14.83
CA LYS A 93 -3.93 7.72 15.20
C LYS A 93 -4.05 6.50 14.28
N VAL A 94 -3.59 6.57 13.03
CA VAL A 94 -3.49 5.40 12.13
C VAL A 94 -2.28 4.55 12.49
N GLU A 95 -1.12 5.18 12.70
CA GLU A 95 0.15 4.52 12.98
C GLU A 95 0.09 3.53 14.15
N THR A 96 -0.59 3.92 15.23
CA THR A 96 -0.63 3.12 16.46
C THR A 96 -1.30 1.74 16.26
N PRO A 97 -2.57 1.64 15.84
CA PRO A 97 -3.20 0.36 15.61
C PRO A 97 -2.58 -0.40 14.43
N LEU A 98 -2.07 0.29 13.41
CA LEU A 98 -1.39 -0.35 12.28
C LEU A 98 -0.14 -1.12 12.72
N HIS A 99 0.73 -0.50 13.53
CA HIS A 99 1.91 -1.18 14.08
C HIS A 99 1.56 -2.34 15.02
N ILE A 100 0.47 -2.22 15.80
CA ILE A 100 -0.01 -3.33 16.64
C ILE A 100 -0.42 -4.52 15.77
N ILE A 101 -1.13 -4.28 14.66
CA ILE A 101 -1.50 -5.33 13.71
C ILE A 101 -0.25 -5.93 13.08
N GLU A 102 0.69 -5.11 12.58
CA GLU A 102 1.90 -5.59 11.90
C GLU A 102 2.77 -6.49 12.81
N ALA A 103 2.91 -6.11 14.08
CA ALA A 103 3.64 -6.90 15.07
C ALA A 103 2.85 -8.15 15.52
N GLY A 104 1.57 -7.98 15.84
CA GLY A 104 0.71 -9.06 16.32
C GLY A 104 0.49 -10.16 15.27
N ALA A 105 0.39 -9.78 14.00
CA ALA A 105 0.20 -10.72 12.89
C ALA A 105 1.43 -11.61 12.62
N LYS A 106 2.60 -11.27 13.19
CA LYS A 106 3.83 -12.07 13.14
C LYS A 106 4.03 -12.95 14.39
N SER A 107 3.10 -12.91 15.34
CA SER A 107 3.19 -13.65 16.61
C SER A 107 2.61 -15.06 16.48
N GLU A 108 3.22 -16.02 17.16
CA GLU A 108 2.73 -17.40 17.26
C GLU A 108 2.69 -17.83 18.74
N PRO A 109 1.50 -18.14 19.31
CA PRO A 109 0.18 -18.07 18.70
C PRO A 109 -0.29 -16.62 18.46
N LEU A 110 -1.28 -16.45 17.59
CA LEU A 110 -1.94 -15.16 17.40
C LEU A 110 -2.64 -14.69 18.68
N ASP A 111 -2.46 -13.43 19.04
CA ASP A 111 -3.29 -12.75 20.03
C ASP A 111 -4.54 -12.18 19.34
N GLU A 112 -5.56 -13.03 19.17
CA GLU A 112 -6.80 -12.67 18.48
C GLU A 112 -7.52 -11.47 19.12
N GLN A 113 -7.44 -11.32 20.45
CA GLN A 113 -8.09 -10.22 21.15
C GLN A 113 -7.41 -8.89 20.83
N THR A 114 -6.08 -8.85 20.93
CA THR A 114 -5.29 -7.65 20.62
C THR A 114 -5.44 -7.28 19.15
N LEU A 115 -5.39 -8.27 18.24
CA LEU A 115 -5.52 -8.05 16.80
C LEU A 115 -6.91 -7.55 16.39
N ASN A 116 -7.99 -8.13 16.95
CA ASN A 116 -9.34 -7.63 16.68
C ASN A 116 -9.55 -6.22 17.20
N LYS A 117 -9.03 -5.90 18.39
CA LYS A 117 -9.13 -4.55 18.95
C LYS A 117 -8.40 -3.53 18.07
N ALA A 118 -7.17 -3.83 17.66
CA ALA A 118 -6.40 -2.94 16.78
C ALA A 118 -7.05 -2.79 15.40
N ALA A 119 -7.63 -3.87 14.86
CA ALA A 119 -8.40 -3.84 13.62
C ALA A 119 -9.62 -2.90 13.72
N ASP A 120 -10.36 -2.95 14.83
CA ASP A 120 -11.51 -2.07 15.06
C ASP A 120 -11.09 -0.60 15.23
N GLU A 121 -10.01 -0.34 15.96
CA GLU A 121 -9.44 0.99 16.13
C GLU A 121 -8.97 1.59 14.79
N LEU A 122 -8.26 0.80 13.98
CA LEU A 122 -7.83 1.21 12.66
C LEU A 122 -9.03 1.47 11.72
N ASP A 123 -10.05 0.60 11.71
CA ASP A 123 -11.25 0.80 10.89
C ASP A 123 -11.99 2.10 11.24
N HIS A 124 -12.07 2.40 12.54
CA HIS A 124 -12.67 3.64 13.03
C HIS A 124 -11.91 4.86 12.52
N VAL A 125 -10.59 4.93 12.75
CA VAL A 125 -9.76 6.08 12.35
C VAL A 125 -9.74 6.25 10.82
N LEU A 126 -9.73 5.16 10.05
CA LEU A 126 -9.80 5.24 8.59
C LEU A 126 -11.13 5.85 8.08
N SER A 127 -12.20 5.83 8.88
CA SER A 127 -13.43 6.53 8.53
C SER A 127 -13.25 8.04 8.54
N ASP A 128 -12.42 8.56 9.46
CA ASP A 128 -12.07 9.98 9.53
C ASP A 128 -11.07 10.36 8.44
N VAL A 129 -10.04 9.53 8.22
CA VAL A 129 -9.04 9.72 7.15
C VAL A 129 -9.72 9.82 5.78
N LYS A 130 -10.68 8.95 5.49
CA LYS A 130 -11.43 8.96 4.23
C LYS A 130 -12.11 10.30 3.90
N ASN A 131 -12.40 11.11 4.93
CA ASN A 131 -13.13 12.38 4.82
C ASN A 131 -12.19 13.62 4.79
N ILE A 132 -10.88 13.43 4.82
CA ILE A 132 -9.90 14.50 4.63
C ILE A 132 -10.09 15.10 3.21
N LYS A 133 -10.07 16.44 3.12
CA LYS A 133 -10.27 17.21 1.88
C LYS A 133 -8.97 17.46 1.13
#